data_AF-A0A158SPP5-F1
#
_entry.id   AF-A0A158SPP5-F1
#
_cell.length_a   1.000
_cell.length_b   1.000
_cell.length_c   1.000
_cell.angle_alpha   90.00
_cell.angle_beta   90.00
_cell.angle_gamma   90.00
#
_symmetry.space_group_name_H-M   'P 1'
#
loop_
_entity.id
_entity.type
_entity.pdbx_description
1 polymer ?
#
loop_
_entity_poly.entity_id
_entity_poly.type
_entity_poly.pdbx_seq_one_letter_code
_entity_poly.pdbx_strand_id
1 'polypeptide(L)'
;MREDWTPYFEWLESRLFMPGRWAVIPDAPGAPSQLNDSLLPQWPFGPAKGAPLWHMDGPIDRLLRLCDIYPRVCLGWTGTGEDAAVGCEAWFRRMDEIAPYLGNRPPVLHHMRGVLVAREYDFIDSADATSGAQNGWRYDTSLDFGDRWAGRRAYLDRLAAGHFPKRVRSRLSRNRDAARSRGVASALGSPRDRTLVQFGLW
;
A
#
# COMPACT_ATOMS: atom_id res chain seq x y z
N MET A 1 6.60 -25.49 -10.53
CA MET A 1 5.89 -25.94 -9.32
C MET A 1 4.55 -25.22 -9.35
N ARG A 2 3.42 -25.93 -9.31
CA ARG A 2 2.13 -25.26 -9.08
C ARG A 2 2.12 -24.94 -7.58
N GLU A 3 2.10 -23.68 -7.23
CA GLU A 3 2.08 -23.27 -5.82
C GLU A 3 0.75 -23.72 -5.20
N ASP A 4 0.82 -24.68 -4.28
CA ASP A 4 -0.33 -25.11 -3.50
C ASP A 4 -0.46 -24.20 -2.27
N TRP A 5 -1.47 -23.34 -2.30
CA TRP A 5 -1.76 -22.39 -1.23
C TRP A 5 -2.68 -22.97 -0.13
N THR A 6 -3.09 -24.23 -0.24
CA THR A 6 -3.98 -24.89 0.73
C THR A 6 -3.46 -24.79 2.17
N PRO A 7 -2.17 -25.06 2.48
CA PRO A 7 -1.68 -24.94 3.84
C PRO A 7 -1.77 -23.52 4.41
N TYR A 8 -1.60 -22.51 3.55
CA TYR A 8 -1.78 -21.11 3.94
C TYR A 8 -3.25 -20.81 4.27
N PHE A 9 -4.18 -21.31 3.46
CA PHE A 9 -5.61 -21.13 3.69
C PHE A 9 -6.08 -21.81 4.98
N GLU A 10 -5.68 -23.07 5.22
CA GLU A 10 -6.01 -23.81 6.45
C GLU A 10 -5.48 -23.10 7.70
N TRP A 11 -4.26 -22.58 7.64
CA TRP A 11 -3.69 -21.79 8.73
C TRP A 11 -4.46 -20.48 8.96
N LEU A 12 -4.93 -19.84 7.90
CA LEU A 12 -5.61 -18.55 7.96
C LEU A 12 -7.06 -18.64 8.47
N GLU A 13 -7.78 -19.70 8.12
CA GLU A 13 -9.24 -19.84 8.31
C GLU A 13 -9.68 -19.51 9.74
N SER A 14 -9.09 -20.19 10.74
CA SER A 14 -9.39 -19.98 12.16
C SER A 14 -9.13 -18.56 12.67
N ARG A 15 -8.30 -17.78 11.96
CA ARG A 15 -7.89 -16.42 12.35
C ARG A 15 -8.67 -15.34 11.61
N LEU A 16 -9.23 -15.64 10.45
CA LEU A 16 -9.77 -14.65 9.50
C LEU A 16 -11.18 -14.17 9.84
N PHE A 17 -11.98 -15.01 10.50
CA PHE A 17 -13.38 -14.74 10.79
C PHE A 17 -13.63 -13.93 12.07
N MET A 18 -12.59 -13.48 12.76
CA MET A 18 -12.76 -12.49 13.83
C MET A 18 -13.07 -11.09 13.23
N PRO A 19 -13.83 -10.24 13.95
CA PRO A 19 -14.15 -8.89 13.48
C PRO A 19 -12.91 -8.06 13.09
N GLY A 20 -13.01 -7.31 11.99
CA GLY A 20 -11.94 -6.42 11.51
C GLY A 20 -10.76 -7.11 10.82
N ARG A 21 -10.75 -8.44 10.70
CA ARG A 21 -9.65 -9.18 10.07
C ARG A 21 -9.88 -9.45 8.60
N TRP A 22 -8.77 -9.37 7.87
CA TRP A 22 -8.60 -9.63 6.45
C TRP A 22 -7.18 -10.14 6.24
N ALA A 23 -6.89 -10.68 5.06
CA ALA A 23 -5.54 -11.08 4.70
C ALA A 23 -5.22 -10.74 3.25
N VAL A 24 -3.92 -10.67 2.95
CA VAL A 24 -3.43 -10.48 1.58
C VAL A 24 -3.65 -11.77 0.81
N ILE A 25 -4.26 -11.67 -0.36
CA ILE A 25 -4.42 -12.83 -1.26
C ILE A 25 -3.03 -13.19 -1.81
N PRO A 26 -2.65 -14.48 -1.83
CA PRO A 26 -1.36 -14.88 -2.38
C PRO A 26 -1.16 -14.39 -3.82
N ASP A 27 0.08 -14.03 -4.10
CA ASP A 27 0.52 -13.52 -5.40
C ASP A 27 1.86 -14.14 -5.80
N ALA A 28 2.27 -13.91 -7.04
CA ALA A 28 3.57 -14.28 -7.60
C ALA A 28 4.37 -12.99 -7.89
N PRO A 29 5.23 -12.54 -6.95
CA PRO A 29 6.04 -11.34 -7.14
C PRO A 29 6.94 -11.44 -8.36
N GLY A 30 6.99 -10.37 -9.17
CA GLY A 30 7.78 -10.32 -10.41
C GLY A 30 7.19 -11.11 -11.59
N ALA A 31 6.06 -11.80 -11.39
CA ALA A 31 5.31 -12.42 -12.48
C ALA A 31 4.40 -11.40 -13.18
N PRO A 32 4.04 -11.62 -14.46
CA PRO A 32 3.02 -10.83 -15.14
C PRO A 32 1.70 -10.80 -14.37
N SER A 33 0.99 -9.67 -14.45
CA SER A 33 -0.29 -9.46 -13.77
C SER A 33 -1.33 -10.55 -14.02
N GLN A 34 -1.31 -11.18 -15.20
CA GLN A 34 -2.22 -12.26 -15.58
C GLN A 34 -2.04 -13.51 -14.71
N LEU A 35 -0.82 -13.81 -14.26
CA LEU A 35 -0.59 -14.91 -13.34
C LEU A 35 -1.21 -14.61 -11.97
N ASN A 36 -1.06 -13.37 -11.49
CA ASN A 36 -1.73 -12.94 -10.26
C ASN A 36 -3.26 -12.98 -10.39
N ASP A 37 -3.81 -12.63 -11.55
CA ASP A 37 -5.24 -12.71 -11.80
C ASP A 37 -5.77 -14.16 -11.79
N SER A 38 -4.94 -15.14 -12.17
CA SER A 38 -5.29 -16.56 -12.08
C SER A 38 -5.32 -17.12 -10.64
N LEU A 39 -4.72 -16.41 -9.68
CA LEU A 39 -4.73 -16.76 -8.26
C LEU A 39 -5.97 -16.22 -7.54
N LEU A 40 -6.58 -15.13 -8.04
CA LEU A 40 -7.74 -14.50 -7.40
C LEU A 40 -8.94 -15.46 -7.22
N PRO A 41 -9.33 -16.30 -8.20
CA PRO A 41 -10.43 -17.24 -8.04
C PRO A 41 -10.12 -18.40 -7.06
N GLN A 42 -8.85 -18.60 -6.72
CA GLN A 42 -8.43 -19.65 -5.78
C GLN A 42 -8.64 -19.22 -4.33
N TRP A 43 -8.94 -17.94 -4.08
CA TRP A 43 -9.21 -17.41 -2.75
C TRP A 43 -10.56 -17.92 -2.20
N PRO A 44 -10.57 -18.73 -1.13
CA PRO A 44 -11.79 -19.43 -0.71
C PRO A 44 -12.69 -18.59 0.21
N PHE A 45 -12.21 -17.47 0.75
CA PHE A 45 -12.90 -16.74 1.83
C PHE A 45 -13.75 -15.55 1.36
N GLY A 46 -13.87 -15.36 0.04
CA GLY A 46 -14.62 -14.26 -0.57
C GLY A 46 -13.92 -12.89 -0.49
N PRO A 47 -14.39 -11.91 -1.27
CA PRO A 47 -13.71 -10.62 -1.45
C PRO A 47 -13.65 -9.79 -0.16
N ALA A 48 -14.63 -9.91 0.73
CA ALA A 48 -14.65 -9.17 2.00
C ALA A 48 -13.50 -9.53 2.97
N LYS A 49 -12.89 -10.72 2.79
CA LYS A 49 -11.83 -11.23 3.65
C LYS A 49 -10.45 -11.21 3.01
N GLY A 50 -10.37 -10.96 1.70
CA GLY A 50 -9.13 -10.89 0.94
C GLY A 50 -8.79 -9.47 0.51
N ALA A 51 -7.51 -9.18 0.39
CA ALA A 51 -6.99 -7.98 -0.25
C ALA A 51 -5.97 -8.38 -1.33
N PRO A 52 -6.29 -8.26 -2.63
CA PRO A 52 -5.33 -8.53 -3.70
C PRO A 52 -4.23 -7.48 -3.74
N LEU A 53 -3.03 -7.87 -4.17
CA LEU A 53 -1.90 -6.97 -4.40
C LEU A 53 -1.88 -6.46 -5.85
N TRP A 54 -1.91 -5.15 -6.00
CA TRP A 54 -1.55 -4.48 -7.24
C TRP A 54 -0.11 -3.97 -7.16
N HIS A 55 0.72 -4.50 -8.05
CA HIS A 55 2.08 -4.03 -8.26
C HIS A 55 2.09 -2.77 -9.11
N MET A 56 2.87 -1.78 -8.71
CA MET A 56 2.84 -0.45 -9.32
C MET A 56 3.40 -0.39 -10.75
N ASP A 57 4.05 -1.45 -11.25
CA ASP A 57 4.40 -1.62 -12.67
C ASP A 57 3.27 -2.23 -13.51
N GLY A 58 2.19 -2.71 -12.88
CA GLY A 58 1.01 -3.24 -13.53
C GLY A 58 0.15 -2.14 -14.16
N PRO A 59 -0.74 -2.49 -15.11
CA PRO A 59 -1.62 -1.53 -15.75
C PRO A 59 -2.64 -0.94 -14.76
N ILE A 60 -2.99 0.35 -14.95
CA ILE A 60 -3.97 1.07 -14.11
C ILE A 60 -5.35 0.42 -14.21
N ASP A 61 -5.76 -0.04 -15.39
CA ASP A 61 -7.05 -0.73 -15.57
C ASP A 61 -7.18 -1.95 -14.65
N ARG A 62 -6.07 -2.64 -14.35
CA ARG A 62 -6.09 -3.75 -13.40
C ARG A 62 -6.36 -3.25 -11.98
N LEU A 63 -5.71 -2.16 -11.56
CA LEU A 63 -5.97 -1.54 -10.26
C LEU A 63 -7.47 -1.26 -10.13
N LEU A 64 -8.07 -0.56 -11.10
CA LEU A 64 -9.48 -0.19 -11.08
C LEU A 64 -10.40 -1.41 -11.02
N ARG A 65 -10.14 -2.46 -11.81
CA ARG A 65 -10.90 -3.73 -11.70
C ARG A 65 -10.81 -4.38 -10.33
N LEU A 66 -9.64 -4.36 -9.68
CA LEU A 66 -9.51 -4.90 -8.32
C LEU A 66 -10.31 -4.06 -7.32
N CYS A 67 -10.27 -2.73 -7.47
CA CYS A 67 -11.03 -1.78 -6.65
C CYS A 67 -12.56 -1.99 -6.77
N ASP A 68 -13.05 -2.39 -7.95
CA ASP A 68 -14.48 -2.67 -8.19
C ASP A 68 -14.95 -3.98 -7.53
N ILE A 69 -14.06 -4.97 -7.41
CA ILE A 69 -14.40 -6.32 -6.94
C ILE A 69 -14.14 -6.47 -5.43
N TYR A 70 -13.05 -5.89 -4.94
CA TYR A 70 -12.58 -6.07 -3.58
C TYR A 70 -12.76 -4.78 -2.76
N PRO A 71 -13.31 -4.86 -1.54
CA PRO A 71 -13.44 -3.68 -0.67
C PRO A 71 -12.09 -3.13 -0.22
N ARG A 72 -11.01 -3.92 -0.35
CA ARG A 72 -9.64 -3.52 -0.03
C ARG A 72 -8.66 -4.01 -1.09
N VAL A 73 -7.74 -3.15 -1.49
CA VAL A 73 -6.65 -3.48 -2.42
C VAL A 73 -5.33 -3.05 -1.82
N CYS A 74 -4.33 -3.94 -1.90
CA CYS A 74 -2.98 -3.64 -1.48
C CYS A 74 -2.20 -3.00 -2.64
N LEU A 75 -1.35 -2.01 -2.33
CA LEU A 75 -0.43 -1.39 -3.29
C LEU A 75 1.00 -1.82 -3.01
N GLY A 76 1.69 -2.34 -4.02
CA GLY A 76 3.07 -2.82 -3.92
C GLY A 76 4.00 -2.07 -4.86
N TRP A 77 4.90 -1.26 -4.31
CA TRP A 77 5.99 -0.67 -5.10
C TRP A 77 6.95 -1.76 -5.60
N THR A 78 7.30 -1.74 -6.89
CA THR A 78 8.19 -2.74 -7.53
C THR A 78 9.51 -2.17 -8.04
N GLY A 79 9.85 -0.93 -7.68
CA GLY A 79 11.11 -0.32 -8.09
C GLY A 79 12.32 -1.17 -7.74
N THR A 80 13.36 -1.09 -8.58
CA THR A 80 14.63 -1.82 -8.42
C THR A 80 15.80 -0.84 -8.56
N GLY A 81 17.01 -1.27 -8.20
CA GLY A 81 18.21 -0.43 -8.29
C GLY A 81 18.08 0.87 -7.49
N GLU A 82 18.33 2.00 -8.14
CA GLU A 82 18.24 3.34 -7.53
C GLU A 82 16.82 3.69 -7.05
N ASP A 83 15.80 3.08 -7.66
CA ASP A 83 14.39 3.28 -7.35
C ASP A 83 13.81 2.22 -6.39
N ALA A 84 14.66 1.38 -5.77
CA ALA A 84 14.19 0.30 -4.89
C ALA A 84 13.42 0.78 -3.65
N ALA A 85 13.66 2.01 -3.20
CA ALA A 85 13.05 2.55 -1.99
C ALA A 85 11.61 3.06 -2.23
N VAL A 86 10.67 2.66 -1.38
CA VAL A 86 9.36 3.32 -1.29
C VAL A 86 9.56 4.79 -0.91
N GLY A 87 8.89 5.70 -1.63
CA GLY A 87 9.12 7.13 -1.49
C GLY A 87 10.31 7.66 -2.28
N CYS A 88 10.86 6.90 -3.24
CA CYS A 88 11.73 7.44 -4.29
C CYS A 88 10.96 8.35 -5.25
N GLU A 89 11.69 9.03 -6.13
CA GLU A 89 11.09 9.93 -7.12
C GLU A 89 10.12 9.21 -8.05
N ALA A 90 10.50 8.03 -8.57
CA ALA A 90 9.65 7.24 -9.45
C ALA A 90 8.35 6.78 -8.75
N TRP A 91 8.44 6.45 -7.45
CA TRP A 91 7.26 6.13 -6.65
C TRP A 91 6.28 7.31 -6.57
N PHE A 92 6.78 8.53 -6.31
CA PHE A 92 5.90 9.72 -6.27
C PHE A 92 5.20 9.95 -7.60
N ARG A 93 5.92 9.86 -8.72
CA ARG A 93 5.33 10.02 -10.05
C ARG A 93 4.22 9.00 -10.31
N ARG A 94 4.45 7.75 -9.93
CA ARG A 94 3.46 6.68 -10.13
C ARG A 94 2.23 6.88 -9.26
N MET A 95 2.40 7.40 -8.05
CA MET A 95 1.29 7.77 -7.17
C MET A 95 0.50 8.97 -7.71
N ASP A 96 1.19 10.00 -8.22
CA ASP A 96 0.56 11.14 -8.88
C ASP A 96 -0.23 10.71 -10.14
N GLU A 97 0.26 9.69 -10.86
CA GLU A 97 -0.43 9.13 -12.04
C GLU A 97 -1.74 8.42 -11.69
N ILE A 98 -1.80 7.67 -10.58
CA ILE A 98 -3.02 6.94 -10.18
C ILE A 98 -4.01 7.82 -9.40
N ALA A 99 -3.56 8.90 -8.77
CA ALA A 99 -4.38 9.75 -7.90
C ALA A 99 -5.68 10.26 -8.55
N PRO A 100 -5.70 10.73 -9.82
CA PRO A 100 -6.93 11.19 -10.47
C PRO A 100 -8.00 10.12 -10.61
N TYR A 101 -7.61 8.85 -10.68
CA TYR A 101 -8.55 7.73 -10.85
C TYR A 101 -9.17 7.27 -9.51
N LEU A 102 -8.57 7.62 -8.37
CA LEU A 102 -8.98 7.15 -7.05
C LEU A 102 -9.79 8.20 -6.24
N GLY A 103 -9.92 9.42 -6.74
CA GLY A 103 -10.30 10.61 -5.95
C GLY A 103 -11.77 10.77 -5.52
N ASN A 104 -12.73 10.00 -6.04
CA ASN A 104 -14.16 10.25 -5.75
C ASN A 104 -14.80 9.29 -4.72
N ARG A 105 -14.33 8.05 -4.62
CA ARG A 105 -14.60 7.08 -3.54
C ARG A 105 -13.52 5.99 -3.61
N PRO A 106 -12.35 6.17 -2.99
CA PRO A 106 -11.31 5.16 -3.05
C PRO A 106 -11.83 3.88 -2.36
N PRO A 107 -11.57 2.68 -2.90
CA PRO A 107 -11.66 1.48 -2.06
C PRO A 107 -10.70 1.64 -0.87
N VAL A 108 -10.81 0.76 0.13
CA VAL A 108 -9.83 0.82 1.23
C VAL A 108 -8.46 0.42 0.68
N LEU A 109 -7.50 1.33 0.65
CA LEU A 109 -6.16 1.06 0.13
C LEU A 109 -5.17 0.77 1.25
N HIS A 110 -4.41 -0.31 1.08
CA HIS A 110 -3.34 -0.71 2.00
C HIS A 110 -1.98 -0.65 1.31
N HIS A 111 -1.11 0.27 1.71
CA HIS A 111 0.20 0.40 1.09
C HIS A 111 1.23 -0.54 1.73
N MET A 112 1.73 -1.51 0.96
CA MET A 112 2.77 -2.44 1.39
C MET A 112 4.10 -1.68 1.56
N ARG A 113 4.83 -1.93 2.65
CA ARG A 113 6.03 -1.19 3.10
C ARG A 113 5.80 0.31 3.24
N GLY A 114 4.54 0.74 3.41
CA GLY A 114 4.12 2.11 3.18
C GLY A 114 4.20 3.05 4.37
N VAL A 115 4.59 2.60 5.58
CA VAL A 115 4.50 3.43 6.80
C VAL A 115 5.19 4.80 6.69
N LEU A 116 6.28 4.90 5.92
CA LEU A 116 6.98 6.17 5.68
C LEU A 116 6.15 7.16 4.85
N VAL A 117 5.37 6.66 3.90
CA VAL A 117 4.66 7.44 2.88
C VAL A 117 3.14 7.49 3.11
N ALA A 118 2.66 6.85 4.17
CA ALA A 118 1.23 6.70 4.49
C ALA A 118 0.47 8.03 4.67
N ARG A 119 1.19 9.16 4.78
CA ARG A 119 0.63 10.50 4.96
C ARG A 119 0.87 11.43 3.76
N GLU A 120 1.41 10.90 2.66
CA GLU A 120 1.69 11.70 1.46
C GLU A 120 0.46 11.87 0.56
N TYR A 121 -0.51 10.95 0.66
CA TYR A 121 -1.74 10.94 -0.13
C TYR A 121 -2.95 10.57 0.73
N ASP A 122 -4.05 11.32 0.60
CA ASP A 122 -5.25 11.16 1.43
C ASP A 122 -6.08 9.92 1.08
N PHE A 123 -5.86 9.32 -0.10
CA PHE A 123 -6.56 8.10 -0.53
C PHE A 123 -5.93 6.80 0.00
N ILE A 124 -4.91 6.87 0.85
CA ILE A 124 -4.29 5.69 1.49
C ILE A 124 -4.84 5.53 2.90
N ASP A 125 -5.65 4.50 3.12
CA ASP A 125 -6.29 4.25 4.42
C ASP A 125 -5.34 3.61 5.44
N SER A 126 -4.41 2.78 4.99
CA SER A 126 -3.52 2.04 5.87
C SER A 126 -2.21 1.65 5.20
N ALA A 127 -1.21 1.30 6.00
CA ALA A 127 0.07 0.79 5.52
C ALA A 127 0.69 -0.14 6.56
N ASP A 128 1.54 -1.06 6.12
CA ASP A 128 2.35 -1.89 7.00
C ASP A 128 3.80 -1.37 7.12
N ALA A 129 4.48 -1.86 8.15
CA ALA A 129 5.86 -1.50 8.48
C ALA A 129 6.75 -2.74 8.42
N THR A 130 7.21 -3.11 7.24
CA THR A 130 8.16 -4.23 7.08
C THR A 130 9.47 -3.99 7.84
N SER A 131 9.83 -2.73 8.10
CA SER A 131 10.96 -2.41 8.99
C SER A 131 10.75 -2.91 10.42
N GLY A 132 9.50 -2.96 10.90
CA GLY A 132 9.14 -3.59 12.17
C GLY A 132 9.42 -5.08 12.17
N ALA A 133 9.00 -5.79 11.12
CA ALA A 133 9.22 -7.22 10.99
C ALA A 133 10.72 -7.58 10.82
N GLN A 134 11.45 -6.83 9.98
CA GLN A 134 12.83 -7.15 9.59
C GLN A 134 13.89 -6.57 10.52
N ASN A 135 13.66 -5.36 11.05
CA ASN A 135 14.63 -4.63 11.86
C ASN A 135 14.19 -4.43 13.32
N GLY A 136 12.96 -4.83 13.68
CA GLY A 136 12.41 -4.62 15.02
C GLY A 136 13.27 -5.23 16.12
N TRP A 137 13.93 -6.36 15.83
CA TRP A 137 14.85 -7.03 16.77
C TRP A 137 15.97 -6.14 17.30
N ARG A 138 16.36 -5.07 16.58
CA ARG A 138 17.38 -4.11 17.04
C ARG A 138 16.95 -3.30 18.25
N TYR A 139 15.66 -3.29 18.55
CA TYR A 139 15.07 -2.61 19.70
C TYR A 139 14.77 -3.59 20.84
N ASP A 140 15.14 -4.87 20.71
CA ASP A 140 15.05 -5.81 21.81
C ASP A 140 16.15 -5.49 22.82
N THR A 141 15.80 -5.43 24.10
CA THR A 141 16.75 -5.13 25.16
C THR A 141 16.53 -6.06 26.34
N SER A 142 17.62 -6.55 26.93
CA SER A 142 17.59 -7.40 28.13
C SER A 142 17.11 -6.67 29.38
N LEU A 143 17.05 -5.34 29.34
CA LEU A 143 16.53 -4.46 30.40
C LEU A 143 15.01 -4.29 30.34
N ASP A 144 14.33 -4.85 29.33
CA ASP A 144 12.86 -4.84 29.25
C ASP A 144 12.27 -5.94 30.17
N PHE A 145 12.49 -5.80 31.47
CA PHE A 145 12.08 -6.77 32.49
C PHE A 145 10.55 -6.99 32.42
N GLY A 146 10.14 -8.20 32.02
CA GLY A 146 8.74 -8.63 31.97
C GLY A 146 8.03 -8.46 30.61
N ASP A 147 8.59 -7.69 29.68
CA ASP A 147 8.06 -7.60 28.31
C ASP A 147 9.18 -7.42 27.27
N ARG A 148 9.68 -8.56 26.77
CA ARG A 148 10.71 -8.62 25.73
C ARG A 148 10.38 -7.89 24.42
N TRP A 149 9.15 -7.43 24.23
CA TRP A 149 8.70 -6.71 23.03
C TRP A 149 8.49 -5.22 23.27
N ALA A 150 8.74 -4.70 24.47
CA ALA A 150 8.51 -3.30 24.81
C ALA A 150 9.24 -2.35 23.86
N GLY A 151 10.54 -2.55 23.61
CA GLY A 151 11.29 -1.75 22.66
C GLY A 151 10.77 -1.84 21.21
N ARG A 152 10.34 -3.02 20.74
CA ARG A 152 9.74 -3.18 19.40
C ARG A 152 8.44 -2.41 19.27
N ARG A 153 7.56 -2.48 20.27
CA ARG A 153 6.29 -1.73 20.28
C ARG A 153 6.55 -0.23 20.27
N ALA A 154 7.44 0.25 21.14
CA ALA A 154 7.82 1.66 21.18
C ALA A 154 8.43 2.16 19.84
N TYR A 155 9.16 1.30 19.13
CA TYR A 155 9.63 1.60 17.78
C TYR A 155 8.47 1.69 16.77
N LEU A 156 7.56 0.72 16.77
CA LEU A 156 6.40 0.69 15.88
C LEU A 156 5.45 1.86 16.12
N ASP A 157 5.15 2.19 17.38
CA ASP A 157 4.31 3.33 17.76
C ASP A 157 4.88 4.64 17.25
N ARG A 158 6.21 4.79 17.30
CA ARG A 158 6.93 5.93 16.73
C ARG A 158 6.74 6.03 15.23
N LEU A 159 6.85 4.92 14.50
CA LEU A 159 6.62 4.90 13.05
C LEU A 159 5.16 5.26 12.72
N ALA A 160 4.20 4.68 13.45
CA ALA A 160 2.78 4.95 13.28
C ALA A 160 2.44 6.43 13.52
N ALA A 161 3.08 7.06 14.52
CA ALA A 161 2.98 8.50 14.78
C ALA A 161 3.66 9.38 13.70
N GLY A 162 4.33 8.79 12.70
CA GLY A 162 5.03 9.53 11.65
C GLY A 162 6.38 10.10 12.09
N HIS A 163 6.94 9.62 13.21
CA HIS A 163 8.20 10.11 13.74
C HIS A 163 9.40 9.43 13.06
N PHE A 164 9.87 10.06 11.98
CA PHE A 164 11.05 9.63 11.24
C PHE A 164 12.27 10.56 11.46
N PRO A 165 13.51 10.04 11.42
CA PRO A 165 14.72 10.86 11.49
C PRO A 165 14.70 11.99 10.46
N LYS A 166 15.24 13.17 10.83
CA LYS A 166 15.26 14.37 9.95
C LYS A 166 15.81 14.05 8.56
N ARG A 167 16.91 13.30 8.47
CA ARG A 167 17.52 12.87 7.20
C ARG A 167 16.55 12.09 6.29
N VAL A 168 15.68 11.26 6.86
CA VAL A 168 14.72 10.45 6.11
C VAL A 168 13.61 11.36 5.57
N ARG A 169 13.05 12.23 6.42
CA ARG A 169 12.02 13.21 6.01
C ARG A 169 12.54 14.18 4.95
N SER A 170 13.75 14.71 5.12
CA SER A 170 14.37 15.60 4.12
C SER A 170 14.62 14.89 2.79
N ARG A 171 15.00 13.61 2.80
CA ARG A 171 15.14 12.82 1.56
C ARG A 171 13.78 12.61 0.88
N LEU A 172 12.74 12.25 1.64
CA LEU A 172 11.39 12.06 1.13
C LEU A 172 10.85 13.35 0.48
N SER A 173 11.00 14.49 1.16
CA SER A 173 10.63 15.81 0.61
C SER A 173 11.35 16.10 -0.71
N ARG A 174 12.68 15.91 -0.77
CA ARG A 174 13.44 16.13 -2.01
C ARG A 174 12.96 15.24 -3.15
N ASN A 175 12.65 13.98 -2.87
CA ASN A 175 12.14 13.05 -3.88
C ASN A 175 10.77 13.50 -4.41
N ARG A 176 9.90 14.00 -3.53
CA ARG A 176 8.60 14.58 -3.90
C ARG A 176 8.77 15.82 -4.80
N ASP A 177 9.66 16.72 -4.41
CA ASP A 177 9.93 17.95 -5.17
C ASP A 177 10.54 17.63 -6.54
N ALA A 178 11.45 16.66 -6.60
CA ALA A 178 12.04 16.17 -7.85
C ALA A 178 10.98 15.58 -8.79
N ALA A 179 10.05 14.77 -8.26
CA ALA A 179 8.96 14.20 -9.05
C ALA A 179 8.08 15.27 -9.69
N ARG A 180 7.72 16.30 -8.92
CA ARG A 180 6.91 17.44 -9.38
C ARG A 180 7.61 18.30 -10.42
N SER A 181 8.88 18.67 -10.17
CA SER A 181 9.64 19.53 -11.08
C SER A 181 9.84 18.93 -12.47
N ARG A 182 9.97 17.61 -12.58
CA ARG A 182 10.08 16.90 -13.87
C ARG A 182 8.72 16.57 -14.50
N GLY A 183 7.63 16.63 -13.73
CA GLY A 183 6.26 16.44 -14.21
C GLY A 183 5.66 17.66 -14.94
N VAL A 184 6.22 18.86 -14.78
CA VAL A 184 5.72 20.11 -15.41
C VAL A 184 6.02 20.20 -16.93
N ALA A 185 6.70 19.21 -17.52
CA ALA A 185 6.82 19.12 -18.99
C ALA A 185 5.54 18.59 -19.69
N SER A 186 4.47 18.29 -18.95
CA SER A 186 3.15 17.92 -19.49
C SER A 186 2.13 19.00 -19.14
N ALA A 187 2.01 20.01 -20.00
CA ALA A 187 0.99 21.05 -19.90
C ALA A 187 -0.41 20.44 -20.08
N LEU A 188 -1.21 20.42 -19.01
CA LEU A 188 -2.67 20.37 -19.10
C LEU A 188 -3.27 21.45 -18.20
N GLY A 189 -4.17 22.22 -18.83
CA GLY A 189 -4.69 23.52 -18.41
C GLY A 189 -5.27 23.58 -17.00
N SER A 190 -5.11 24.78 -16.44
CA SER A 190 -5.90 25.34 -15.34
C SER A 190 -7.36 24.84 -15.37
N PRO A 191 -7.90 24.33 -14.24
CA PRO A 191 -9.32 23.99 -14.18
C PRO A 191 -10.12 25.29 -14.29
N ARG A 192 -10.78 25.48 -15.43
CA ARG A 192 -11.86 26.45 -15.53
C ARG A 192 -12.95 26.06 -14.54
N ASP A 193 -13.30 27.05 -13.74
CA ASP A 193 -14.51 27.16 -12.94
C ASP A 193 -15.71 26.51 -13.66
N ARG A 194 -16.16 25.36 -13.15
CA ARG A 194 -17.40 24.72 -13.56
C ARG A 194 -18.26 24.52 -12.33
N THR A 195 -19.21 25.45 -12.24
CA THR A 195 -20.39 25.51 -11.40
C THR A 195 -20.92 24.12 -11.05
N LEU A 196 -21.01 23.84 -9.75
CA LEU A 196 -21.73 22.70 -9.18
C LEU A 196 -23.19 22.74 -9.65
N VAL A 197 -23.57 21.77 -10.49
CA VAL A 197 -24.99 21.49 -10.74
C VAL A 197 -25.40 20.39 -9.75
N GLN A 198 -26.12 20.82 -8.71
CA GLN A 198 -26.82 19.95 -7.78
C GLN A 198 -27.98 19.27 -8.53
N PHE A 199 -27.92 17.95 -8.69
CA PHE A 199 -29.10 17.17 -9.08
C PHE A 199 -29.69 16.49 -7.84
N GLY A 200 -30.97 16.81 -7.63
CA GLY A 200 -31.73 16.50 -6.43
C GLY A 200 -32.10 15.04 -6.26
N LEU A 201 -32.60 14.80 -5.04
CA LEU A 201 -33.26 13.60 -4.53
C LEU A 201 -34.23 12.99 -5.54
N TRP A 202 -34.06 11.69 -5.82
CA TRP A 202 -35.12 10.67 -5.89
C TRP A 202 -34.51 9.33 -5.50
#